data_AF-A0A7G2LSP0-F1
#
_entry.id   AF-A0A7G2LSP0-F1
#
_cell.length_a   1.000
_cell.length_b   1.000
_cell.length_c   1.000
_cell.angle_alpha   90.00
_cell.angle_beta   90.00
_cell.angle_gamma   90.00
#
_symmetry.space_group_name_H-M   'P 1'
#
loop_
_entity.id
_entity.type
_entity.pdbx_description
1 polymer ?
#
loop_
_entity_poly.entity_id
_entity_poly.type
_entity_poly.pdbx_seq_one_letter_code
_entity_poly.pdbx_strand_id
1 'polypeptide(L)'
;WKAGNDLYARVSAGYLERMFGGVSAELLWKPVSSNLALGVEANYVKQRDYDGGLGFLDYSVATGHVSAYYEMGGGYHGQLDVGRYLAGDVGATVTLTREFANGWKVGGFFTITDVSADDFGEGSFDKGINLTIPIGWFLGEPDKRSVSTTIRPIQRDGGARLEVPGRLYEQ
;
A
#
# COMPACT_ATOMS: atom_id res chain seq x y z
N TRP A 1 -13.22 4.92 11.33
CA TRP A 1 -13.76 5.31 12.65
C TRP A 1 -12.75 4.99 13.74
N LYS A 2 -12.82 5.65 14.90
CA LYS A 2 -11.99 5.32 16.07
C LYS A 2 -12.66 4.17 16.84
N ALA A 3 -12.00 3.03 16.92
CA ALA A 3 -12.51 1.81 17.55
C ALA A 3 -12.13 1.70 19.03
N GLY A 4 -11.15 2.50 19.48
CA GLY A 4 -10.67 2.51 20.87
C GLY A 4 -9.57 3.55 21.07
N ASN A 5 -8.87 3.48 22.20
CA ASN A 5 -7.69 4.34 22.41
C ASN A 5 -6.62 3.99 21.38
N ASP A 6 -6.24 5.00 20.60
CA ASP A 6 -5.23 4.89 19.54
C ASP A 6 -5.52 3.83 18.46
N LEU A 7 -6.75 3.32 18.43
CA LEU A 7 -7.18 2.26 17.53
C LEU A 7 -8.19 2.82 16.53
N TYR A 8 -7.88 2.65 15.25
CA TYR A 8 -8.66 3.13 14.12
C TYR A 8 -9.04 1.95 13.25
N ALA A 9 -10.27 1.93 12.78
CA ALA A 9 -10.77 0.88 11.90
C ALA A 9 -11.42 1.51 10.67
N ARG A 10 -11.34 0.81 9.55
CA ARG A 10 -11.98 1.20 8.29
C ARG A 10 -12.48 -0.05 7.57
N VAL A 11 -13.64 0.08 6.95
CA VAL A 11 -14.15 -0.87 5.97
C VAL A 11 -14.46 -0.09 4.70
N SER A 12 -14.04 -0.65 3.57
CA SER A 12 -14.31 -0.13 2.22
C SER A 12 -14.92 -1.23 1.38
N ALA A 13 -15.85 -0.89 0.50
CA ALA A 13 -16.47 -1.83 -0.43
C ALA A 13 -16.73 -1.16 -1.78
N GLY A 14 -16.74 -1.95 -2.85
CA GLY A 14 -16.96 -1.48 -4.22
C GLY A 14 -15.70 -1.60 -5.07
N TYR A 15 -15.44 -0.62 -5.93
CA TYR A 15 -14.23 -0.62 -6.78
C TYR A 15 -13.08 0.01 -6.01
N LEU A 16 -12.20 -0.87 -5.54
CA LEU A 16 -11.07 -0.47 -4.70
C LEU A 16 -9.94 0.04 -5.57
N GLU A 17 -9.67 -0.61 -6.71
CA GLU A 17 -8.67 -0.18 -7.69
C GLU A 17 -9.14 -0.41 -9.13
N ARG A 18 -8.27 -0.09 -10.10
CA ARG A 18 -8.59 -0.21 -11.53
C ARG A 18 -8.91 -1.65 -11.93
N MET A 19 -8.18 -2.63 -11.41
CA MET A 19 -8.31 -4.04 -11.79
C MET A 19 -9.17 -4.88 -10.84
N PHE A 20 -9.47 -4.39 -9.63
CA PHE A 20 -10.14 -5.19 -8.61
C PHE A 20 -11.27 -4.41 -7.91
N GLY A 21 -12.37 -5.10 -7.67
CA GLY A 21 -13.46 -4.65 -6.81
C GLY A 21 -13.73 -5.69 -5.72
N GLY A 22 -14.25 -5.26 -4.58
CA GLY A 22 -14.51 -6.17 -3.46
C GLY A 22 -14.71 -5.44 -2.15
N VAL A 23 -14.29 -6.08 -1.07
CA VAL A 23 -14.34 -5.55 0.30
C VAL A 23 -12.95 -5.54 0.92
N SER A 24 -12.68 -4.52 1.72
CA SER A 24 -11.44 -4.31 2.43
C SER A 24 -11.75 -3.88 3.86
N ALA A 25 -11.10 -4.51 4.83
CA ALA A 25 -11.15 -4.12 6.24
C ALA A 25 -9.72 -3.85 6.72
N GLU A 26 -9.55 -2.75 7.43
CA GLU A 26 -8.28 -2.30 7.99
C GLU A 26 -8.45 -1.93 9.46
N LEU A 27 -7.47 -2.29 10.26
CA LEU A 27 -7.34 -1.89 11.66
C LEU A 27 -5.93 -1.36 11.88
N LEU A 28 -5.81 -0.17 12.48
CA LEU A 28 -4.55 0.50 12.75
C LEU A 28 -4.49 0.88 14.23
N TRP A 29 -3.43 0.45 14.90
CA TRP A 29 -3.03 0.93 16.21
C TRP A 29 -1.87 1.93 16.06
N LYS A 30 -2.10 3.19 16.44
CA LYS A 30 -1.13 4.29 16.31
C LYS A 30 -1.24 5.24 17.51
N PRO A 31 -0.47 5.00 18.59
CA PRO A 31 -0.43 5.89 19.75
C PRO A 31 0.25 7.21 19.43
N VAL A 32 -0.28 8.30 19.98
CA VAL A 32 0.25 9.66 19.75
C VAL A 32 1.67 9.82 20.32
N SER A 33 2.00 9.12 21.40
CA SER A 33 3.31 9.18 22.07
C SER A 33 4.30 8.12 21.57
N SER A 34 4.02 7.45 20.46
CA SER A 34 4.82 6.33 19.94
C SER A 34 5.23 6.59 18.49
N ASN A 35 6.49 6.31 18.18
CA ASN A 35 7.00 6.31 16.80
C ASN A 35 6.60 5.03 16.05
N LEU A 36 6.05 4.03 16.75
CA LEU A 36 5.61 2.76 16.19
C LEU A 36 4.09 2.78 15.99
N ALA A 37 3.65 2.36 14.80
CA ALA A 37 2.27 2.00 14.51
C ALA A 37 2.19 0.59 13.94
N LEU A 38 1.10 -0.13 14.22
CA LEU A 38 0.85 -1.48 13.74
C LEU A 38 -0.51 -1.53 13.03
N GLY A 39 -0.53 -2.08 11.83
CA GLY A 39 -1.72 -2.25 11.01
C GLY A 39 -2.00 -3.72 10.71
N VAL A 40 -3.27 -4.05 10.51
CA VAL A 40 -3.68 -5.29 9.88
C VAL A 40 -4.77 -4.99 8.86
N GLU A 41 -4.70 -5.66 7.73
CA GLU A 41 -5.73 -5.61 6.69
C GLU A 41 -6.14 -7.00 6.25
N ALA A 42 -7.41 -7.11 5.87
CA ALA A 42 -7.98 -8.27 5.23
C ALA A 42 -8.87 -7.81 4.08
N ASN A 43 -8.69 -8.40 2.90
CA ASN A 43 -9.42 -8.03 1.71
C ASN A 43 -9.91 -9.28 0.99
N TYR A 44 -11.08 -9.17 0.38
CA TYR A 44 -11.60 -10.16 -0.55
C TYR A 44 -12.03 -9.44 -1.82
N VAL A 45 -11.34 -9.72 -2.91
CA VAL A 45 -11.48 -8.99 -4.16
C VAL A 45 -11.69 -9.93 -5.35
N LYS A 46 -12.41 -9.41 -6.34
CA LYS A 46 -12.69 -10.07 -7.61
C LYS A 46 -12.16 -9.18 -8.74
N GLN A 47 -11.53 -9.81 -9.73
CA GLN A 47 -10.97 -9.09 -10.87
C GLN A 47 -12.09 -8.49 -11.71
N ARG A 48 -11.95 -7.22 -12.08
CA ARG A 48 -12.91 -6.48 -12.90
C ARG A 48 -12.78 -6.89 -14.36
N ASP A 49 -13.89 -6.86 -15.07
CA ASP A 49 -13.88 -7.05 -16.52
C ASP A 49 -13.17 -5.87 -17.23
N TYR A 50 -12.59 -6.15 -18.39
CA TYR A 50 -11.82 -5.22 -19.20
C TYR A 50 -12.69 -4.25 -20.00
N ASP A 51 -13.98 -4.55 -20.13
CA ASP A 51 -14.95 -3.75 -20.91
C ASP A 51 -15.31 -2.39 -20.27
N GLY A 52 -14.80 -2.12 -19.07
CA GLY A 52 -15.02 -0.87 -18.34
C GLY A 52 -16.43 -0.75 -17.74
N GLY A 53 -17.24 -1.81 -17.85
CA GLY A 53 -18.56 -1.90 -17.25
C GLY A 53 -18.50 -2.23 -15.75
N LEU A 54 -19.62 -2.74 -15.24
CA LEU A 54 -19.70 -3.21 -13.85
C LEU A 54 -19.36 -4.71 -13.66
N GLY A 55 -18.82 -5.35 -14.70
CA GLY A 55 -18.56 -6.78 -14.77
C GLY A 55 -17.36 -7.24 -13.92
N PHE A 56 -17.33 -8.54 -13.65
CA PHE A 56 -16.24 -9.22 -12.96
C PHE A 56 -15.88 -10.53 -13.65
N LEU A 57 -14.58 -10.81 -13.75
CA LEU A 57 -14.02 -12.08 -14.22
C LEU A 57 -14.06 -13.13 -13.10
N ASP A 58 -13.93 -14.42 -13.43
CA ASP A 58 -14.01 -15.51 -12.44
C ASP A 58 -12.86 -15.53 -11.42
N TYR A 59 -11.82 -14.73 -11.62
CA TYR A 59 -10.72 -14.62 -10.68
C TYR A 59 -11.12 -13.86 -9.41
N SER A 60 -10.96 -14.51 -8.26
CA SER A 60 -11.12 -13.90 -6.93
C SER A 60 -9.98 -14.32 -6.02
N VAL A 61 -9.59 -13.42 -5.12
CA VAL A 61 -8.47 -13.64 -4.21
C VAL A 61 -8.75 -12.98 -2.86
N ALA A 62 -8.42 -13.71 -1.80
CA ALA A 62 -8.34 -13.15 -0.45
C ALA A 62 -6.90 -12.71 -0.19
N THR A 63 -6.70 -11.44 0.15
CA THR A 63 -5.39 -10.88 0.51
C THR A 63 -5.42 -10.35 1.93
N GLY A 64 -4.25 -10.17 2.54
CA GLY A 64 -4.17 -9.64 3.89
C GLY A 64 -2.74 -9.43 4.31
N HIS A 65 -2.50 -8.37 5.07
CA HIS A 65 -1.17 -7.98 5.51
C HIS A 65 -1.19 -7.55 6.97
N VAL A 66 -0.09 -7.82 7.66
CA VAL A 66 0.28 -7.16 8.91
C VAL A 66 1.38 -6.17 8.58
N SER A 67 1.21 -4.93 9.02
CA SER A 67 2.09 -3.82 8.70
C SER A 67 2.69 -3.25 9.99
N ALA A 68 3.99 -3.00 10.00
CA ALA A 68 4.66 -2.25 11.04
C ALA A 68 5.24 -0.98 10.44
N TYR A 69 4.99 0.16 11.09
CA TYR A 69 5.44 1.47 10.65
C TYR A 69 6.28 2.10 11.75
N TYR A 70 7.44 2.64 11.39
CA TYR A 70 8.35 3.23 12.35
C TYR A 70 8.90 4.57 11.90
N GLU A 71 8.69 5.60 12.72
CA GLU A 71 9.30 6.91 12.54
C GLU A 71 10.69 6.97 13.17
N MET A 72 11.71 7.02 12.32
CA MET A 72 13.12 7.02 12.74
C MET A 72 13.62 8.41 13.13
N GLY A 73 12.77 9.43 12.96
CA GLY A 73 13.13 10.82 13.17
C GLY A 73 13.81 11.45 11.96
N GLY A 74 13.93 12.78 12.03
CA GLY A 74 14.54 13.58 10.98
C GLY A 74 13.79 13.58 9.65
N GLY A 75 12.63 12.94 9.51
CA GLY A 75 11.88 12.74 8.26
C GLY A 75 12.06 11.36 7.63
N TYR A 76 12.66 10.39 8.31
CA TYR A 76 12.76 9.01 7.83
C TYR A 76 11.64 8.13 8.39
N HIS A 77 10.99 7.37 7.51
CA HIS A 77 9.91 6.45 7.83
C HIS A 77 10.24 5.07 7.26
N GLY A 78 10.23 4.05 8.12
CA GLY A 78 10.31 2.66 7.72
C GLY A 78 8.93 2.00 7.77
N GLN A 79 8.69 1.08 6.85
CA GLN A 79 7.50 0.25 6.81
C GLN A 79 7.87 -1.18 6.43
N LEU A 80 7.28 -2.14 7.12
CA LEU A 80 7.35 -3.56 6.82
C LEU A 80 5.92 -4.09 6.69
N ASP A 81 5.59 -4.67 5.55
CA ASP A 81 4.33 -5.36 5.32
C ASP A 81 4.60 -6.84 5.11
N VAL A 82 3.88 -7.72 5.81
CA VAL A 82 3.99 -9.17 5.66
C VAL A 82 2.62 -9.76 5.44
N GLY A 83 2.45 -10.53 4.37
CA GLY A 83 1.12 -10.99 4.00
C GLY A 83 1.02 -11.67 2.65
N ARG A 84 -0.23 -11.83 2.21
CA ARG A 84 -0.60 -12.42 0.93
C ARG A 84 -0.95 -11.32 -0.08
N TYR A 85 -0.35 -11.41 -1.25
CA TYR A 85 -0.48 -10.48 -2.36
C TYR A 85 -1.56 -10.90 -3.37
N LEU A 86 -1.83 -10.05 -4.36
CA LEU A 86 -2.91 -10.22 -5.33
C LEU A 86 -2.76 -11.46 -6.21
N ALA A 87 -1.53 -11.90 -6.49
CA ALA A 87 -1.29 -13.14 -7.24
C ALA A 87 -1.42 -14.41 -6.37
N GLY A 88 -1.72 -14.26 -5.07
CA GLY A 88 -1.91 -15.35 -4.11
C GLY A 88 -0.64 -15.77 -3.38
N ASP A 89 0.51 -15.22 -3.76
CA ASP A 89 1.81 -15.41 -3.14
C ASP A 89 1.91 -14.75 -1.78
N VAL A 90 2.78 -15.30 -0.92
CA VAL A 90 3.01 -14.80 0.43
C VAL A 90 4.42 -14.27 0.55
N GLY A 91 4.58 -13.11 1.17
CA GLY A 91 5.88 -12.51 1.32
C GLY A 91 5.90 -11.25 2.16
N ALA A 92 6.97 -10.48 1.99
CA ALA A 92 7.21 -9.26 2.76
C ALA A 92 7.71 -8.12 1.86
N THR A 93 7.15 -6.93 2.06
CA THR A 93 7.61 -5.68 1.46
C THR A 93 8.27 -4.83 2.53
N VAL A 94 9.48 -4.35 2.26
CA VAL A 94 10.15 -3.34 3.07
C VAL A 94 10.15 -2.04 2.29
N THR A 95 9.69 -0.97 2.92
CA THR A 95 9.68 0.38 2.35
C THR A 95 10.44 1.32 3.27
N LEU A 96 11.32 2.13 2.69
CA LEU A 96 12.01 3.23 3.37
C LEU A 96 11.70 4.53 2.64
N THR A 97 11.17 5.52 3.36
CA THR A 97 10.79 6.82 2.80
C THR A 97 11.50 7.94 3.54
N ARG A 98 11.98 8.93 2.79
CA ARG A 98 12.46 10.21 3.27
C ARG A 98 11.44 11.29 2.93
N GLU A 99 10.89 11.94 3.94
CA GLU A 99 10.09 13.15 3.86
C GLU A 99 10.95 14.39 4.11
N PHE A 100 10.83 15.36 3.21
CA PHE A 100 11.53 16.63 3.27
C PHE A 100 10.63 17.73 3.83
N ALA A 101 11.22 18.79 4.40
CA ALA A 101 10.47 19.89 5.00
C ALA A 101 9.54 20.63 4.01
N ASN A 102 9.78 20.49 2.69
CA ASN A 102 8.93 21.01 1.63
C ASN A 102 7.77 20.06 1.25
N GLY A 103 7.56 18.98 2.01
CA GLY A 103 6.50 17.98 1.79
C GLY A 103 6.80 16.95 0.71
N TRP A 104 7.95 17.01 0.03
CA TRP A 104 8.36 15.98 -0.91
C TRP A 104 8.65 14.69 -0.16
N LYS A 105 8.25 13.55 -0.74
CA LYS A 105 8.63 12.23 -0.22
C LYS A 105 9.31 11.42 -1.30
N VAL A 106 10.49 10.88 -0.97
CA VAL A 106 11.24 9.97 -1.83
C VAL A 106 11.46 8.69 -1.06
N GLY A 107 10.98 7.58 -1.59
CA GLY A 107 11.13 6.27 -0.96
C GLY A 107 11.56 5.21 -1.95
N GLY A 108 12.03 4.10 -1.40
CA GLY A 108 12.27 2.88 -2.14
C GLY A 108 11.67 1.70 -1.41
N PHE A 109 11.23 0.71 -2.16
CA PHE A 109 10.75 -0.54 -1.60
C PHE A 109 11.34 -1.74 -2.32
N PHE A 110 11.32 -2.88 -1.64
CA PHE A 110 11.51 -4.18 -2.26
C PHE A 110 10.57 -5.20 -1.63
N THR A 111 10.13 -6.16 -2.42
CA THR A 111 9.19 -7.21 -2.02
C THR A 111 9.78 -8.58 -2.34
N ILE A 112 9.84 -9.45 -1.32
CA ILE A 112 10.30 -10.83 -1.45
C ILE A 112 9.11 -11.74 -1.15
N THR A 113 8.80 -12.67 -2.04
CA THR A 113 7.70 -13.62 -1.87
C THR A 113 8.15 -15.06 -2.13
N ASP A 114 7.25 -16.02 -1.91
CA ASP A 114 7.46 -17.45 -2.11
C ASP A 114 7.39 -17.91 -3.58
N VAL A 115 7.17 -16.97 -4.51
CA VAL A 115 7.20 -17.23 -5.95
C VAL A 115 8.63 -17.53 -6.39
N SER A 116 8.78 -18.51 -7.29
CA SER A 116 10.09 -18.95 -7.76
C SER A 116 10.79 -17.87 -8.58
N ALA A 117 12.13 -17.86 -8.59
CA ALA A 117 12.89 -16.90 -9.40
C ALA A 117 12.58 -17.04 -10.92
N ASP A 118 12.22 -18.24 -11.36
CA ASP A 118 11.83 -18.52 -12.75
C ASP A 118 10.49 -17.85 -13.11
N ASP A 119 9.57 -17.76 -12.14
CA ASP A 119 8.27 -17.08 -12.28
C ASP A 119 8.39 -15.55 -12.13
N PHE A 120 9.39 -15.07 -11.39
CA PHE A 120 9.69 -13.64 -11.25
C PHE A 120 10.50 -13.04 -12.43
N GLY A 121 11.25 -13.83 -13.21
CA GLY A 121 12.06 -13.35 -14.34
C GLY A 121 13.50 -12.95 -13.97
N GLU A 122 14.05 -11.88 -14.58
CA GLU A 122 15.47 -11.42 -14.39
C GLU A 122 15.82 -10.92 -12.97
N GLY A 123 14.94 -11.06 -11.99
CA GLY A 123 15.19 -10.75 -10.58
C GLY A 123 14.34 -11.63 -9.67
N SER A 124 14.78 -11.86 -8.43
CA SER A 124 14.08 -12.70 -7.45
C SER A 124 13.14 -11.92 -6.51
N PHE A 125 12.93 -10.63 -6.77
CA PHE A 125 12.18 -9.72 -5.90
C PHE A 125 11.69 -8.48 -6.69
N ASP A 126 10.49 -7.98 -6.37
CA ASP A 126 10.01 -6.68 -6.87
C ASP A 126 10.76 -5.55 -6.15
N LYS A 127 11.03 -4.45 -6.86
CA LYS A 127 11.67 -3.26 -6.32
C LYS A 127 11.23 -2.02 -7.07
N GLY A 128 11.14 -0.91 -6.36
CA GLY A 128 10.78 0.35 -6.99
C GLY A 128 11.18 1.56 -6.17
N ILE A 129 11.05 2.72 -6.82
CA ILE A 129 11.23 4.04 -6.21
C ILE A 129 9.87 4.74 -6.22
N ASN A 130 9.46 5.28 -5.09
CA ASN A 130 8.26 6.09 -4.95
C ASN A 130 8.67 7.56 -4.83
N LEU A 131 8.08 8.41 -5.65
CA LEU A 131 8.19 9.85 -5.54
C LEU A 131 6.78 10.42 -5.30
N THR A 132 6.60 11.13 -4.20
CA THR A 132 5.36 11.83 -3.88
C THR A 132 5.61 13.33 -3.86
N ILE A 133 4.88 14.04 -4.70
CA ILE A 133 4.94 15.48 -4.86
C ILE A 133 3.66 16.06 -4.25
N PRO A 134 3.74 16.91 -3.20
CA PRO A 134 2.57 17.60 -2.68
C PRO A 134 2.03 18.53 -3.77
N ILE A 135 0.71 18.70 -3.95
CA ILE A 135 0.17 19.64 -4.95
C ILE A 135 -0.32 20.97 -4.34
N GLY A 136 -0.28 21.10 -3.00
CA GLY A 136 -0.65 22.33 -2.29
C GLY A 136 0.16 23.58 -2.67
N TRP A 137 1.33 23.44 -3.31
CA TRP A 137 2.10 24.58 -3.83
C TRP A 137 1.48 25.23 -5.06
N PHE A 138 0.63 24.53 -5.81
CA PHE A 138 0.03 25.06 -7.04
C PHE A 138 -1.31 25.77 -6.80
N LEU A 139 -2.05 25.36 -5.76
CA LEU A 139 -3.43 25.78 -5.52
C LEU A 139 -3.60 26.79 -4.37
N GLY A 140 -2.56 27.09 -3.58
CA GLY A 140 -2.61 28.11 -2.52
C GLY A 140 -3.52 27.77 -1.32
N GLU A 141 -4.22 26.64 -1.36
CA GLU A 141 -5.02 26.10 -0.26
C GLU A 141 -4.26 24.99 0.48
N PRO A 142 -4.40 24.90 1.81
CA PRO A 142 -3.84 23.80 2.60
C PRO A 142 -4.64 22.51 2.32
N ASP A 143 -4.43 21.93 1.15
CA ASP A 143 -5.00 20.64 0.79
C ASP A 143 -3.91 19.54 0.87
N LYS A 144 -4.23 18.41 1.50
CA LYS A 144 -3.32 17.25 1.67
C LYS A 144 -3.11 16.47 0.37
N ARG A 145 -3.57 16.99 -0.77
CA ARG A 145 -3.46 16.31 -2.05
C ARG A 145 -1.99 16.18 -2.45
N SER A 146 -1.62 15.00 -2.92
CA SER A 146 -0.31 14.71 -3.47
C SER A 146 -0.45 13.87 -4.74
N VAL A 147 0.52 13.99 -5.64
CA VAL A 147 0.68 13.10 -6.78
C VAL A 147 1.83 12.16 -6.48
N SER A 148 1.55 10.86 -6.50
CA SER A 148 2.55 9.81 -6.28
C SER A 148 2.83 9.09 -7.58
N THR A 149 4.11 8.85 -7.88
CA THR A 149 4.56 8.04 -9.00
C THR A 149 5.51 6.95 -8.48
N THR A 150 5.33 5.74 -9.01
CA THR A 150 6.17 4.58 -8.67
C THR A 150 6.92 4.15 -9.92
N ILE A 151 8.25 4.20 -9.87
CA ILE A 151 9.12 3.78 -10.96
C ILE A 151 9.63 2.38 -10.64
N ARG A 152 9.31 1.41 -11.51
CA ARG A 152 9.77 0.02 -11.41
C ARG A 152 10.70 -0.31 -12.60
N PRO A 153 11.90 -0.86 -12.37
CA PRO A 153 12.84 -1.21 -13.43
C PRO A 153 12.42 -2.47 -14.23
N ILE A 154 11.63 -3.35 -13.62
CA ILE A 154 11.08 -4.56 -14.26
C ILE A 154 9.55 -4.61 -14.01
N GLN A 155 8.76 -4.90 -15.03
CA GLN A 155 7.29 -4.96 -14.97
C GLN A 155 6.81 -6.40 -14.77
N ARG A 156 7.16 -7.02 -13.63
CA ARG A 156 6.55 -8.29 -13.22
C ARG A 156 5.95 -8.13 -11.82
N ASP A 157 4.67 -8.47 -11.71
CA ASP A 157 3.79 -8.16 -10.57
C ASP A 157 3.82 -9.22 -9.45
N GLY A 158 4.98 -9.86 -9.22
CA GLY A 158 5.13 -10.70 -8.03
C GLY A 158 5.16 -9.81 -6.78
N GLY A 159 4.36 -10.12 -5.76
CA GLY A 159 4.27 -9.27 -4.58
C GLY A 159 3.45 -7.98 -4.73
N ALA A 160 2.50 -7.93 -5.69
CA ALA A 160 1.61 -6.78 -5.83
C ALA A 160 0.54 -6.72 -4.72
N ARG A 161 0.57 -5.68 -3.89
CA ARG A 161 -0.43 -5.44 -2.83
C ARG A 161 -1.63 -4.70 -3.41
N LEU A 162 -2.84 -5.02 -2.91
CA LEU A 162 -4.07 -4.29 -3.23
C LEU A 162 -3.93 -2.80 -2.88
N GLU A 163 -4.10 -1.92 -3.86
CA GLU A 163 -4.14 -0.48 -3.64
C GLU A 163 -5.55 -0.07 -3.21
N VAL A 164 -5.70 0.37 -1.96
CA VAL A 164 -6.97 0.88 -1.43
C VAL A 164 -6.81 2.38 -1.15
N PRO A 165 -7.54 3.27 -1.83
CA PRO A 165 -7.43 4.70 -1.60
C PRO A 165 -7.69 5.08 -0.14
N GLY A 166 -6.77 5.86 0.44
CA GLY A 166 -6.87 6.43 1.79
C GLY A 166 -6.56 5.45 2.93
N ARG A 167 -5.54 4.60 2.81
CA ARG A 167 -5.13 3.71 3.91
C ARG A 167 -5.00 4.46 5.24
N LEU A 168 -5.39 3.85 6.36
CA LEU A 168 -5.49 4.54 7.66
C LEU A 168 -4.16 5.18 8.08
N TYR A 169 -3.02 4.57 7.74
CA TYR A 169 -1.71 5.10 8.10
C TYR A 169 -1.37 6.41 7.37
N GLU A 170 -1.93 6.64 6.18
CA GLU A 170 -1.63 7.78 5.31
C GLU A 170 -2.50 9.02 5.62
N GLN A 171 -3.54 8.89 6.45
CA GLN A 171 -4.51 9.95 6.75
C GLN A 171 -4.07 10.95 7.83
#